data_AF-A0A5P9D0E9-F1
#
_entry.id   AF-A0A5P9D0E9-F1
#
_cell.length_a   1.000
_cell.length_b   1.000
_cell.length_c   1.000
_cell.angle_alpha   90.00
_cell.angle_beta   90.00
_cell.angle_gamma   90.00
#
_symmetry.space_group_name_H-M   'P 1'
#
loop_
_entity.id
_entity.type
_entity.pdbx_description
1 polymer ?
#
loop_
_entity_poly.entity_id
_entity_poly.type
_entity_poly.pdbx_seq_one_letter_code
_entity_poly.pdbx_strand_id
1 'polypeptide(L)'
;MTDSALLILIVPGFFLCFGLLWSLIVFLISRLGGWSRLSRLYPGNRPPPGHSWRWGSASFGLFASYRNCLDITLSNAGIYLRPVIFFRIGHTPILIPWHAIASARRSDLLITKAIRLEIKDPETGATRKLSFYGSNLANAIESGLGMA
;
A
#
# COMPACT_ATOMS: atom_id res chain seq x y z
N MET A 1 -8.12 45.51 16.86
CA MET A 1 -7.47 44.46 17.69
C MET A 1 -8.20 43.11 17.62
N THR A 2 -9.41 43.03 17.07
CA THR A 2 -10.24 41.82 16.98
C THR A 2 -9.83 40.88 15.85
N ASP A 3 -9.43 41.40 14.70
CA ASP A 3 -9.19 40.60 13.50
C ASP A 3 -7.93 39.74 13.63
N SER A 4 -6.87 40.29 14.23
CA SER A 4 -5.64 39.56 14.52
C SER A 4 -5.84 38.43 15.54
N ALA A 5 -6.68 38.66 16.56
CA ALA A 5 -7.00 37.65 17.56
C ALA A 5 -7.85 36.50 16.98
N LEU A 6 -8.78 36.83 16.08
CA LEU A 6 -9.55 35.84 15.33
C LEU A 6 -8.66 34.98 14.42
N LEU A 7 -7.72 35.60 13.70
CA LEU A 7 -6.77 34.87 12.86
C LEU A 7 -5.87 33.90 13.66
N ILE A 8 -5.43 34.31 14.85
CA ILE A 8 -4.62 33.48 15.76
C ILE A 8 -5.41 32.26 16.25
N LEU A 9 -6.74 32.31 16.33
CA LEU A 9 -7.57 31.16 16.71
C LEU A 9 -7.97 30.29 15.51
N ILE A 10 -8.33 30.92 14.38
CA ILE A 10 -8.81 30.23 13.18
C ILE A 10 -7.71 29.40 12.54
N VAL A 11 -6.49 29.92 12.45
CA VAL A 11 -5.38 29.23 11.76
C VAL A 11 -5.02 27.90 12.45
N PRO A 12 -4.75 27.84 13.78
CA PRO A 12 -4.53 26.58 14.48
C PRO A 12 -5.75 25.65 14.46
N GLY A 13 -6.96 26.22 14.61
CA GLY A 13 -8.20 25.44 14.54
C GLY A 13 -8.39 24.74 13.18
N PHE A 14 -8.08 25.44 12.09
CA PHE A 14 -8.09 24.87 10.75
C PHE A 14 -7.09 23.72 10.62
N PHE A 15 -5.84 23.90 11.05
CA PHE A 15 -4.83 22.83 10.97
C PHE A 15 -5.20 21.62 11.82
N LEU A 16 -5.81 21.83 12.99
CA LEU A 16 -6.28 20.75 13.85
C LEU A 16 -7.44 19.97 13.20
N CYS A 17 -8.48 20.68 12.75
CA CYS A 17 -9.63 20.06 12.06
C CYS A 17 -9.21 19.35 10.78
N PHE A 18 -8.33 19.96 9.99
CA PHE A 18 -7.78 19.36 8.78
C PHE A 18 -6.98 18.09 9.10
N GLY A 19 -6.11 18.12 10.12
CA GLY A 19 -5.34 16.97 10.55
C GLY A 19 -6.23 15.80 11.01
N LEU A 20 -7.29 16.08 11.76
CA LEU A 20 -8.27 15.08 12.22
C LEU A 20 -9.07 14.50 11.05
N LEU A 21 -9.61 15.34 10.17
CA LEU A 21 -10.36 14.92 8.99
C LEU A 21 -9.49 14.07 8.05
N TRP A 22 -8.26 14.53 7.79
CA TRP A 22 -7.31 13.80 6.95
C TRP A 22 -6.98 12.43 7.56
N SER A 23 -6.70 12.37 8.86
CA SER A 23 -6.43 11.11 9.57
C SER A 23 -7.61 10.15 9.49
N LEU A 24 -8.85 10.65 9.62
CA LEU A 24 -10.06 9.86 9.48
C LEU A 24 -10.22 9.28 8.06
N ILE A 25 -9.99 10.10 7.03
CA ILE A 25 -10.06 9.67 5.62
C ILE A 25 -9.02 8.58 5.34
N VAL A 26 -7.77 8.80 5.75
CA VAL A 26 -6.68 7.81 5.58
C VAL A 26 -7.03 6.51 6.31
N PHE A 27 -7.55 6.59 7.53
CA PHE A 27 -7.97 5.40 8.29
C PHE A 27 -9.10 4.62 7.60
N LEU A 28 -10.12 5.32 7.08
CA LEU A 28 -11.23 4.69 6.35
C LEU A 28 -10.77 4.01 5.08
N ILE A 29 -9.86 4.63 4.31
CA ILE A 29 -9.29 4.02 3.10
C ILE A 29 -8.52 2.74 3.43
N SER A 30 -7.74 2.71 4.52
CA SER A 30 -7.04 1.48 4.96
C SER A 30 -8.02 0.33 5.22
N ARG A 31 -9.13 0.65 5.90
CA ARG A 31 -10.11 -0.34 6.35
C ARG A 31 -10.97 -0.85 5.20
N LEU A 32 -11.47 0.05 4.36
CA LEU A 32 -12.33 -0.29 3.21
C LEU A 32 -11.53 -0.84 2.04
N GLY A 33 -10.30 -0.37 1.84
CA GLY A 33 -9.40 -0.79 0.77
C GLY A 33 -8.78 -2.18 0.97
N GLY A 34 -9.02 -2.82 2.11
CA GLY A 34 -8.51 -4.16 2.41
C GLY A 34 -7.05 -4.19 2.90
N TRP A 35 -6.39 -3.04 3.02
CA TRP A 35 -5.03 -2.95 3.57
C TRP A 35 -4.98 -3.44 5.01
N SER A 36 -5.89 -2.93 5.86
CA SER A 36 -5.95 -3.31 7.27
C SER A 36 -6.06 -4.83 7.46
N ARG A 37 -6.89 -5.50 6.64
CA ARG A 37 -7.02 -6.96 6.68
C ARG A 37 -5.74 -7.66 6.27
N LEU A 38 -5.11 -7.25 5.16
CA LEU A 38 -3.87 -7.86 4.70
C LEU A 38 -2.72 -7.64 5.68
N SER A 39 -2.65 -6.47 6.31
CA SER A 39 -1.68 -6.18 7.37
C SER A 39 -1.85 -7.04 8.61
N ARG A 40 -3.07 -7.51 8.86
CA ARG A 40 -3.40 -8.44 9.96
C ARG A 40 -2.97 -9.88 9.63
N LEU A 41 -3.18 -10.30 8.38
CA LEU A 41 -2.80 -11.63 7.89
C LEU A 41 -1.29 -11.77 7.72
N TYR A 42 -0.64 -10.71 7.25
CA TYR A 42 0.76 -10.70 6.87
C TYR A 42 1.49 -9.48 7.46
N PRO A 43 1.64 -9.40 8.80
CA PRO A 43 2.22 -8.24 9.46
C PRO A 43 3.71 -8.07 9.09
N GLY A 44 4.06 -6.90 8.58
CA GLY A 44 5.43 -6.53 8.22
C GLY A 44 6.10 -5.71 9.33
N ASN A 45 6.39 -6.31 10.48
CA ASN A 45 6.90 -5.57 11.65
C ASN A 45 8.25 -4.86 11.40
N ARG A 46 9.10 -5.44 10.54
CA ARG A 46 10.41 -4.87 10.19
C ARG A 46 10.64 -4.98 8.68
N PRO A 47 11.32 -4.00 8.07
CA PRO A 47 11.72 -4.10 6.68
C PRO A 47 12.72 -5.26 6.53
N PRO A 48 12.46 -6.24 5.66
CA PRO A 48 13.41 -7.31 5.37
C PRO A 48 14.59 -6.79 4.54
N PRO A 49 15.78 -7.44 4.61
CA PRO A 49 16.86 -7.15 3.67
C PRO A 49 16.42 -7.52 2.25
N GLY A 50 16.61 -6.61 1.31
CA GLY A 50 16.11 -6.78 -0.05
C GLY A 50 16.29 -5.55 -0.92
N HIS A 51 15.82 -5.64 -2.17
CA HIS A 51 15.83 -4.52 -3.09
C HIS A 51 14.57 -3.67 -2.86
N SER A 52 14.74 -2.36 -2.66
CA SER A 52 13.64 -1.44 -2.36
C SER A 52 13.38 -0.45 -3.49
N TRP A 53 12.12 -0.33 -3.89
CA TRP A 53 11.60 0.71 -4.77
C TRP A 53 10.83 1.72 -3.93
N ARG A 54 11.29 2.97 -3.93
CA ARG A 54 10.54 4.09 -3.32
C ARG A 54 9.52 4.64 -4.30
N TRP A 55 8.47 5.27 -3.78
CA TRP A 55 7.42 5.89 -4.60
C TRP A 55 6.72 4.90 -5.56
N GLY A 56 6.67 3.63 -5.15
CA GLY A 56 5.94 2.58 -5.81
C GLY A 56 4.43 2.85 -5.78
N SER A 57 3.76 2.25 -6.76
CA SER A 57 2.31 2.29 -6.90
C SER A 57 1.76 0.87 -6.86
N ALA A 58 0.71 0.65 -6.06
CA ALA A 58 -0.01 -0.60 -5.99
C ALA A 58 -1.53 -0.39 -5.83
N SER A 59 -2.34 -1.23 -6.44
CA SER A 59 -3.80 -1.25 -6.28
C SER A 59 -4.22 -2.51 -5.54
N PHE A 60 -5.12 -2.35 -4.59
CA PHE A 60 -5.75 -3.39 -3.80
C PHE A 60 -7.20 -3.51 -4.26
N GLY A 61 -7.47 -4.52 -5.09
CA GLY A 61 -8.76 -4.68 -5.76
C GLY A 61 -9.13 -3.45 -6.61
N LEU A 62 -10.43 -3.14 -6.64
CA LEU A 62 -11.00 -2.03 -7.42
C LEU A 62 -11.13 -0.71 -6.64
N PHE A 63 -11.13 -0.76 -5.31
CA PHE A 63 -11.53 0.36 -4.46
C PHE A 63 -10.36 1.14 -3.84
N ALA A 64 -9.16 0.56 -3.75
CA ALA A 64 -8.01 1.24 -3.16
C ALA A 64 -6.80 1.22 -4.08
N SER A 65 -6.39 2.39 -4.54
CA SER A 65 -5.20 2.58 -5.35
C SER A 65 -4.22 3.48 -4.61
N TYR A 66 -3.04 2.95 -4.32
CA TYR A 66 -1.93 3.64 -3.67
C TYR A 66 -0.95 4.05 -4.77
N ARG A 67 -0.99 5.31 -5.18
CA ARG A 67 -0.13 5.83 -6.24
C ARG A 67 0.97 6.69 -5.65
N ASN A 68 2.21 6.38 -6.00
CA ASN A 68 3.40 7.08 -5.56
C ASN A 68 3.43 7.32 -4.04
N CYS A 69 3.02 6.33 -3.27
CA CYS A 69 2.93 6.47 -1.81
C CYS A 69 3.38 5.22 -1.06
N LEU A 70 4.00 4.26 -1.76
CA LEU A 70 4.50 3.01 -1.19
C LEU A 70 6.00 2.86 -1.43
N ASP A 71 6.72 2.45 -0.39
CA ASP A 71 8.02 1.81 -0.49
C ASP A 71 7.79 0.30 -0.57
N ILE A 72 8.25 -0.30 -1.66
CA ILE A 72 8.06 -1.71 -1.98
C ILE A 72 9.43 -2.38 -1.90
N THR A 73 9.59 -3.40 -1.06
CA THR A 73 10.86 -4.12 -0.92
C THR A 73 10.67 -5.59 -1.26
N LEU A 74 11.43 -6.09 -2.23
CA LEU A 74 11.47 -7.51 -2.57
C LEU A 74 12.60 -8.17 -1.79
N SER A 75 12.27 -9.24 -1.08
CA SER A 75 13.19 -10.01 -0.25
C SER A 75 12.97 -11.50 -0.47
N ASN A 76 13.88 -12.33 0.04
CA ASN A 76 13.72 -13.80 -0.01
C ASN A 76 12.46 -14.26 0.74
N ALA A 77 11.99 -13.50 1.73
CA ALA A 77 10.79 -13.83 2.49
C ALA A 77 9.49 -13.50 1.72
N GLY A 78 9.53 -12.49 0.83
CA GLY A 78 8.34 -12.00 0.15
C GLY A 78 8.42 -10.54 -0.31
N ILE A 79 7.25 -9.99 -0.58
CA ILE A 79 7.02 -8.60 -0.98
C ILE A 79 6.61 -7.79 0.26
N TYR A 80 7.48 -6.88 0.68
CA TYR A 80 7.22 -5.95 1.75
C TYR A 80 6.66 -4.63 1.20
N LEU A 81 5.56 -4.15 1.78
CA LEU A 81 4.90 -2.92 1.40
C LEU A 81 4.83 -1.98 2.61
N ARG A 82 5.38 -0.79 2.45
CA ARG A 82 5.38 0.25 3.47
C ARG A 82 4.89 1.58 2.91
N PRO A 83 3.79 2.14 3.42
CA PRO A 83 3.38 3.48 3.03
C PRO A 83 4.34 4.56 3.50
N VAL A 84 4.44 5.66 2.74
CA VAL A 84 5.15 6.86 3.17
C VAL A 84 4.53 7.44 4.45
N ILE A 85 5.32 8.21 5.20
CA ILE A 85 5.01 8.58 6.60
C ILE A 85 3.62 9.20 6.79
N PHE A 86 3.14 10.00 5.84
CA PHE A 86 1.83 10.67 5.89
C PHE A 86 0.63 9.72 5.77
N PHE A 87 0.83 8.53 5.18
CA PHE A 87 -0.22 7.52 5.02
C PHE A 87 -0.05 6.35 6.00
N ARG A 88 0.93 6.39 6.92
CA ARG A 88 1.16 5.28 7.88
C ARG A 88 0.05 5.13 8.91
N ILE A 89 -0.72 6.19 9.19
CA ILE A 89 -1.83 6.12 10.15
C ILE A 89 -2.85 5.12 9.63
N GLY A 90 -3.06 4.04 10.37
CA GLY A 90 -3.96 2.94 9.99
C GLY A 90 -3.41 1.98 8.92
N HIS A 91 -2.23 2.24 8.35
CA HIS A 91 -1.63 1.38 7.32
C HIS A 91 -0.33 0.76 7.83
N THR A 92 -0.48 -0.25 8.69
CA THR A 92 0.64 -1.06 9.17
C THR A 92 1.37 -1.69 7.98
N PRO A 93 2.70 -1.70 7.94
CA PRO A 93 3.43 -2.33 6.84
C PRO A 93 3.09 -3.81 6.72
N ILE A 94 3.18 -4.33 5.51
CA ILE A 94 2.73 -5.68 5.15
C ILE A 94 3.91 -6.45 4.56
N LEU A 95 4.10 -7.71 4.95
CA LEU A 95 5.07 -8.61 4.33
C LEU A 95 4.35 -9.80 3.71
N ILE A 96 4.02 -9.72 2.43
CA ILE A 96 3.31 -10.77 1.71
C ILE A 96 4.32 -11.85 1.32
N PRO A 97 4.25 -13.06 1.88
CA PRO A 97 5.21 -14.09 1.57
C PRO A 97 4.96 -14.69 0.18
N TRP A 98 6.01 -15.18 -0.48
CA TRP A 98 5.90 -15.73 -1.84
C TRP A 98 4.87 -16.86 -1.94
N HIS A 99 4.77 -17.74 -0.94
CA HIS A 99 3.82 -18.85 -0.91
C HIS A 99 2.35 -18.42 -0.80
N ALA A 100 2.06 -17.19 -0.37
CA ALA A 100 0.69 -16.67 -0.31
C ALA A 100 0.18 -16.20 -1.67
N ILE A 101 1.08 -16.01 -2.64
CA ILE A 101 0.77 -15.60 -4.01
C ILE A 101 0.33 -16.86 -4.77
N ALA A 102 -0.95 -16.94 -5.10
CA ALA A 102 -1.53 -18.07 -5.80
C ALA A 102 -1.36 -17.99 -7.31
N SER A 103 -1.39 -16.78 -7.87
CA SER A 103 -1.15 -16.55 -9.29
C SER A 103 -0.56 -15.17 -9.51
N ALA A 104 0.26 -15.05 -10.55
CA ALA A 104 0.81 -13.78 -11.00
C ALA A 104 0.59 -13.68 -12.51
N ARG A 105 -0.03 -12.59 -12.94
CA ARG A 105 -0.33 -12.34 -14.36
C ARG A 105 0.12 -10.95 -14.73
N ARG A 106 0.92 -10.87 -15.80
CA ARG A 106 1.22 -9.59 -16.43
C ARG A 106 -0.07 -9.00 -16.98
N SER A 107 -0.35 -7.77 -16.59
CA SER A 107 -1.53 -7.04 -17.04
C SER A 107 -1.04 -5.80 -17.76
N ASP A 108 -1.08 -5.83 -19.09
CA ASP A 108 -0.93 -4.64 -19.91
C ASP A 108 -2.26 -3.88 -19.88
N LEU A 109 -2.50 -3.17 -18.78
CA LEU A 109 -3.62 -2.23 -18.71
C LEU A 109 -3.26 -1.00 -19.55
N LEU A 110 -3.45 -1.11 -20.87
CA LEU A 110 -3.51 -0.11 -21.98
C LEU A 110 -2.53 1.09 -22.02
N ILE A 111 -1.98 1.55 -20.91
CA ILE A 111 -1.06 2.70 -20.77
C ILE A 111 0.10 2.37 -19.79
N THR A 112 -0.09 1.46 -18.82
CA THR A 112 0.93 1.14 -17.81
C THR A 112 1.19 -0.35 -17.70
N LYS A 113 2.46 -0.76 -17.80
CA LYS A 113 2.90 -2.13 -17.49
C LYS A 113 2.67 -2.39 -16.01
N ALA A 114 1.87 -3.40 -15.69
CA ALA A 114 1.57 -3.80 -14.33
C ALA A 114 1.62 -5.33 -14.18
N ILE A 115 1.91 -5.81 -12.97
CA ILE A 115 1.76 -7.21 -12.61
C ILE A 115 0.62 -7.34 -11.61
N ARG A 116 -0.32 -8.25 -11.89
CA ARG A 116 -1.44 -8.56 -11.01
C ARG A 116 -1.14 -9.87 -10.28
N LEU A 117 -1.06 -9.78 -8.97
CA LEU A 117 -0.93 -10.91 -8.06
C LEU A 117 -2.30 -11.25 -7.46
N GLU A 118 -2.60 -12.53 -7.37
CA GLU A 118 -3.73 -13.02 -6.59
C GLU A 118 -3.21 -13.64 -5.30
N ILE A 119 -3.61 -13.06 -4.17
CA ILE A 119 -3.20 -13.51 -2.84
C ILE A 119 -4.34 -14.30 -2.24
N LYS A 120 -4.06 -15.51 -1.76
CA LYS A 120 -5.02 -16.31 -1.00
C LYS A 120 -5.19 -15.73 0.41
N ASP A 121 -6.43 -15.49 0.79
CA ASP A 121 -6.83 -15.15 2.15
C ASP A 121 -6.98 -16.48 2.93
N PRO A 122 -6.07 -16.81 3.87
CA PRO A 122 -6.08 -18.09 4.55
C PRO A 122 -7.29 -18.24 5.49
N GLU A 123 -7.91 -17.12 5.91
CA GLU A 123 -9.08 -17.16 6.81
C GLU A 123 -10.39 -17.45 6.05
N THR A 124 -10.54 -16.97 4.80
CA THR A 124 -11.82 -17.05 4.07
C THR A 124 -11.74 -17.87 2.78
N GLY A 125 -10.54 -18.29 2.36
CA GLY A 125 -10.32 -18.95 1.07
C GLY A 125 -10.51 -18.02 -0.15
N ALA A 126 -10.90 -16.75 0.06
CA ALA A 126 -11.07 -15.78 -1.01
C ALA A 126 -9.72 -15.36 -1.59
N THR A 127 -9.68 -15.06 -2.89
CA THR A 127 -8.51 -14.47 -3.53
C THR A 127 -8.65 -12.96 -3.60
N ARG A 128 -7.56 -12.24 -3.29
CA ARG A 128 -7.48 -10.78 -3.40
C ARG A 128 -6.52 -10.41 -4.50
N LYS A 129 -6.98 -9.54 -5.40
CA LYS A 129 -6.18 -9.04 -6.52
C LYS A 129 -5.38 -7.85 -6.05
N LEU A 130 -4.06 -7.93 -6.13
CA LEU A 130 -3.14 -6.82 -5.95
C LEU A 130 -2.45 -6.53 -7.29
N SER A 131 -2.41 -5.28 -7.71
CA SER A 131 -1.72 -4.89 -8.94
C SER A 131 -0.58 -3.94 -8.62
N PHE A 132 0.63 -4.28 -9.05
CA PHE A 132 1.82 -3.43 -8.93
C PHE A 132 2.11 -2.76 -10.26
N TYR A 133 2.33 -1.46 -10.25
CA TYR A 133 2.58 -0.68 -11.47
C TYR A 133 4.08 -0.39 -11.64
N GLY A 134 4.54 -0.42 -12.89
CA GLY A 134 5.92 -0.13 -13.27
C GLY A 134 6.63 -1.36 -13.84
N SER A 135 7.32 -1.18 -14.96
CA SER A 135 8.02 -2.27 -15.67
C SER A 135 9.12 -2.92 -14.85
N ASN A 136 9.95 -2.11 -14.18
CA ASN A 136 11.09 -2.61 -13.42
C ASN A 136 10.64 -3.41 -12.20
N LEU A 137 9.61 -2.93 -11.50
CA LEU A 137 9.02 -3.62 -10.37
C LEU A 137 8.33 -4.92 -10.82
N ALA A 138 7.57 -4.87 -11.92
CA ALA A 138 6.92 -6.06 -12.47
C ALA A 138 7.94 -7.15 -12.81
N ASN A 139 9.00 -6.81 -13.55
CA ASN A 139 10.06 -7.76 -13.91
C ASN A 139 10.78 -8.32 -12.68
N ALA A 140 11.03 -7.51 -11.65
CA ALA A 140 11.66 -7.96 -10.41
C ALA A 140 10.75 -8.92 -9.61
N ILE A 141 9.43 -8.69 -9.61
CA ILE A 141 8.46 -9.61 -9.01
C ILE A 141 8.39 -10.92 -9.82
N GLU A 142 8.42 -10.86 -11.15
CA GLU A 142 8.48 -12.05 -12.02
C GLU A 142 9.73 -12.89 -11.71
N SER A 143 10.88 -12.24 -11.56
CA SER A 143 12.14 -12.90 -11.20
C SER A 143 12.07 -13.55 -9.81
N GLY A 144 11.47 -12.86 -8.83
CA GLY A 144 11.28 -13.40 -7.47
C GLY A 144 10.31 -14.59 -7.40
N LEU A 145 9.41 -14.72 -8.37
CA LEU A 145 8.49 -15.86 -8.52
C LEU A 145 9.06 -17.00 -9.37
N GLY A 146 10.27 -16.84 -9.94
CA GLY A 146 10.88 -17.83 -10.84
C GLY A 146 10.19 -17.94 -12.20
N MET A 147 9.53 -16.88 -12.67
CA MET A 147 8.85 -16.83 -13.98
C MET A 147 9.69 -16.22 -15.10
N ALA A 148 10.95 -15.86 -14.82
CA ALA A 148 11.88 -15.22 -15.75
C ALA A 148 12.79 -16.25 -16.45
#